data_AF-A0A0Q9RQB2-F1
#
_entry.id   AF-A0A0Q9RQB2-F1
#
_cell.length_a   1.000
_cell.length_b   1.000
_cell.length_c   1.000
_cell.angle_alpha   90.00
_cell.angle_beta   90.00
_cell.angle_gamma   90.00
#
_symmetry.space_group_name_H-M   'P 1'
#
loop_
_entity.id
_entity.type
_entity.pdbx_description
1 polymer ?
#
loop_
_entity_poly.entity_id
_entity_poly.type
_entity_poly.pdbx_seq_one_letter_code
_entity_poly.pdbx_strand_id
1 'polypeptide(L)'
;MIKLVFFERTDSKQLIEWSGDEAFLLQWAGPHFKYPLTEDQLDTYIEGSNNMQSSDKLIFNAIDTETGSIVGHISIGGIDRENRSGRIGKVLIGGRSSPIGI
;
A
#
# COMPACT_ATOMS: atom_id res chain seq x y z
N MET A 1 4.00 -12.29 -14.04
CA MET A 1 2.57 -11.87 -13.91
C MET A 1 2.34 -11.36 -12.48
N ILE A 2 1.32 -10.53 -12.20
CA ILE A 2 1.09 -9.97 -10.84
C ILE A 2 -0.16 -10.58 -10.19
N LYS A 3 -0.05 -10.94 -8.90
CA LYS A 3 -1.17 -11.30 -8.02
C LYS A 3 -1.28 -10.29 -6.88
N LEU A 4 -2.51 -9.90 -6.52
CA LEU A 4 -2.77 -9.12 -5.32
C LEU A 4 -3.06 -10.05 -4.13
N VAL A 5 -2.35 -9.84 -3.03
CA VAL A 5 -2.60 -10.50 -1.73
C VAL A 5 -2.79 -9.44 -0.68
N PHE A 6 -3.59 -9.71 0.35
CA PHE A 6 -3.77 -8.72 1.41
C PHE A 6 -2.44 -8.37 2.08
N PHE A 7 -2.24 -7.09 2.33
CA PHE A 7 -1.10 -6.60 3.09
C PHE A 7 -1.28 -6.96 4.56
N GLU A 8 -0.24 -7.52 5.17
CA GLU A 8 -0.21 -7.90 6.58
C GLU A 8 0.89 -7.16 7.33
N ARG A 9 0.80 -7.17 8.67
CA ARG A 9 1.77 -6.52 9.55
C ARG A 9 3.22 -6.98 9.32
N THR A 10 3.41 -8.24 8.91
CA THR A 10 4.72 -8.81 8.60
C THR A 10 5.40 -8.13 7.40
N ASP A 11 4.64 -7.46 6.55
CA ASP A 11 5.12 -6.81 5.33
C ASP A 11 5.55 -5.35 5.57
N SER A 12 5.23 -4.80 6.75
CA SER A 12 5.48 -3.39 7.11
C SER A 12 6.92 -2.94 6.90
N LYS A 13 7.89 -3.80 7.22
CA LYS A 13 9.32 -3.46 7.08
C LYS A 13 9.71 -3.13 5.65
N GLN A 14 9.19 -3.87 4.67
CA GLN A 14 9.49 -3.64 3.27
C GLN A 14 8.84 -2.36 2.76
N LEU A 15 7.60 -2.09 3.17
CA LEU A 15 6.91 -0.86 2.79
C LEU A 15 7.57 0.39 3.41
N ILE A 16 8.07 0.29 4.64
CA ILE A 16 8.86 1.35 5.28
C ILE A 16 10.16 1.60 4.50
N GLU A 17 10.87 0.55 4.08
CA GLU A 17 12.09 0.70 3.26
C GLU A 17 11.81 1.44 1.94
N TRP A 18 10.66 1.17 1.30
CA TRP A 18 10.27 1.85 0.06
C TRP A 18 9.67 3.24 0.25
N SER A 19 9.38 3.65 1.49
CA SER A 19 8.70 4.93 1.76
C SER A 19 9.56 6.16 1.52
N GLY A 20 10.85 5.99 1.21
CA GLY A 20 11.73 7.06 0.74
C GLY A 20 11.94 8.17 1.77
N ASP A 21 12.00 9.41 1.31
CA ASP A 21 12.07 10.62 2.14
C ASP A 21 10.66 11.20 2.41
N GLU A 22 10.59 12.33 3.14
CA GLU A 22 9.33 12.98 3.49
C GLU A 22 8.51 13.42 2.26
N ALA A 23 9.19 13.92 1.22
CA ALA A 23 8.53 14.39 0.00
C ALA A 23 7.93 13.22 -0.78
N PHE A 24 8.67 12.11 -0.89
CA PHE A 24 8.18 10.90 -1.54
C PHE A 24 7.02 10.28 -0.76
N LEU A 25 7.13 10.18 0.57
CA LEU A 25 6.04 9.70 1.43
C LEU A 25 4.76 10.53 1.23
N LEU A 26 4.89 11.86 1.20
CA LEU A 26 3.77 12.76 0.97
C LEU A 26 3.15 12.57 -0.43
N GLN A 27 3.97 12.43 -1.47
CA GLN A 27 3.50 12.19 -2.84
C GLN A 27 2.75 10.86 -2.96
N TRP A 28 3.30 9.78 -2.40
CA TRP A 28 2.74 8.44 -2.51
C TRP A 28 1.51 8.22 -1.61
N ALA A 29 1.59 8.62 -0.34
CA ALA A 29 0.57 8.29 0.66
C ALA A 29 -0.36 9.46 1.03
N GLY A 30 -0.06 10.67 0.54
CA GLY A 30 -0.73 11.89 0.97
C GLY A 30 -0.43 12.22 2.44
N PRO A 31 -1.23 13.12 3.05
CA PRO A 31 -0.97 13.59 4.42
C PRO A 31 -1.33 12.57 5.52
N HIS A 32 -1.74 11.35 5.13
CA HIS A 32 -2.16 10.30 6.05
C HIS A 32 -1.02 9.74 6.91
N PHE A 33 0.21 9.76 6.39
CA PHE A 33 1.39 9.36 7.13
C PHE A 33 2.26 10.57 7.45
N LYS A 34 3.01 10.44 8.54
CA LYS A 34 4.08 11.36 8.96
C LYS A 34 5.41 10.70 8.69
N TYR A 35 6.38 11.47 8.22
CA TYR A 35 7.73 11.02 8.08
C TYR A 35 8.44 10.98 9.46
N PRO A 36 9.21 9.93 9.79
CA PRO A 36 9.36 8.69 9.02
C PRO A 36 8.13 7.79 9.14
N LEU A 37 7.86 6.97 8.11
CA LEU A 37 6.83 5.94 8.19
C LEU A 37 7.22 4.91 9.26
N THR A 38 6.29 4.58 10.16
CA THR A 38 6.52 3.65 11.27
C THR A 38 5.58 2.45 11.23
N GLU A 39 5.94 1.36 11.91
CA GLU A 39 5.07 0.19 12.06
C GLU A 39 3.74 0.57 12.72
N ASP A 40 3.74 1.43 13.75
CA ASP A 40 2.51 1.90 14.41
C ASP A 40 1.56 2.62 13.44
N GLN A 41 2.09 3.44 12.53
CA GLN A 41 1.28 4.10 11.50
C GLN A 41 0.68 3.09 10.52
N LEU A 42 1.43 2.01 10.21
CA LEU A 42 0.95 0.94 9.35
C LEU A 42 -0.08 0.04 10.05
N ASP A 43 0.04 -0.16 11.35
CA ASP A 43 -0.96 -0.86 12.16
C ASP A 43 -2.30 -0.12 12.13
N THR A 44 -2.30 1.18 12.44
CA THR A 44 -3.50 2.02 12.31
C THR A 44 -4.03 2.04 10.88
N TYR A 45 -3.13 1.97 9.88
CA TYR A 45 -3.54 1.92 8.49
C TYR A 45 -4.25 0.61 8.11
N ILE A 46 -3.90 -0.54 8.68
CA ILE A 46 -4.56 -1.82 8.35
C ILE A 46 -5.79 -2.13 9.22
N GLU A 47 -5.98 -1.41 10.33
CA GLU A 47 -7.15 -1.55 11.19
C GLU A 47 -8.46 -1.44 10.40
N GLY A 48 -9.39 -2.38 10.63
CA GLY A 48 -10.70 -2.43 9.98
C GLY A 48 -10.67 -2.71 8.47
N SER A 49 -9.51 -2.99 7.88
CA SER A 49 -9.36 -3.24 6.43
C SER A 49 -9.53 -4.71 6.06
N ASN A 50 -9.55 -4.99 4.75
CA ASN A 50 -9.45 -6.33 4.15
C ASN A 50 -10.62 -7.29 4.43
N ASN A 51 -11.73 -6.82 5.01
CA ASN A 51 -13.01 -7.53 4.94
C ASN A 51 -13.72 -7.18 3.63
N MET A 52 -13.75 -8.13 2.70
CA MET A 52 -14.38 -7.96 1.37
C MET A 52 -15.86 -7.54 1.43
N GLN A 53 -16.57 -7.87 2.51
CA GLN A 53 -17.99 -7.58 2.64
C GLN A 53 -18.27 -6.24 3.32
N SER A 54 -17.44 -5.84 4.30
CA SER A 54 -17.74 -4.69 5.16
C SER A 54 -16.69 -3.58 5.18
N SER A 55 -15.42 -3.86 4.87
CA SER A 55 -14.39 -2.83 4.94
C SER A 55 -14.61 -1.76 3.87
N ASP A 56 -14.38 -0.51 4.25
CA ASP A 56 -14.32 0.65 3.35
C ASP A 56 -12.95 0.79 2.65
N LYS A 57 -11.99 -0.05 3.05
CA LYS A 57 -10.63 -0.08 2.51
C LYS A 57 -10.11 -1.51 2.37
N LEU A 58 -9.51 -1.79 1.22
CA LEU A 58 -8.75 -2.99 0.93
C LEU A 58 -7.31 -2.61 0.59
N ILE A 59 -6.34 -3.35 1.11
CA ILE A 59 -4.92 -3.05 1.04
C ILE A 59 -4.19 -4.30 0.60
N PHE A 60 -3.34 -4.15 -0.41
CA PHE A 60 -2.71 -5.27 -1.06
C PHE A 60 -1.21 -5.06 -1.27
N ASN A 61 -0.49 -6.16 -1.15
CA ASN A 61 0.79 -6.36 -1.80
C ASN A 61 0.59 -6.86 -3.23
N ALA A 62 1.42 -6.38 -4.14
CA ALA A 62 1.59 -6.94 -5.46
C ALA A 62 2.70 -8.00 -5.42
N ILE A 63 2.37 -9.25 -5.73
CA ILE A 63 3.30 -10.37 -5.80
C ILE A 63 3.60 -10.67 -7.26
N ASP A 64 4.88 -10.71 -7.62
CA ASP A 64 5.29 -11.33 -8.87
C ASP A 64 5.14 -12.84 -8.76
N THR A 65 4.28 -13.42 -9.60
CA THR A 65 3.94 -14.85 -9.56
C THR A 65 5.09 -15.75 -9.98
N GLU A 66 6.09 -15.24 -10.70
CA GLU A 66 7.24 -16.03 -11.15
C GLU A 66 8.27 -16.20 -10.03
N THR A 67 8.52 -15.12 -9.28
CA THR A 67 9.52 -15.11 -8.21
C THR A 67 8.93 -15.29 -6.81
N GLY A 68 7.62 -15.12 -6.66
CA GLY A 68 6.93 -15.07 -5.36
C GLY A 68 7.26 -13.82 -4.53
N SER A 69 7.98 -12.85 -5.10
CA SER A 69 8.43 -11.66 -4.37
C SER A 69 7.34 -10.59 -4.33
N ILE A 70 7.23 -9.89 -3.21
CA ILE A 70 6.47 -8.64 -3.13
C ILE A 70 7.22 -7.59 -3.95
N VAL A 71 6.54 -7.00 -4.93
CA VAL A 71 7.07 -6.02 -5.90
C VAL A 71 6.29 -4.70 -5.91
N GLY A 72 5.37 -4.50 -4.96
CA GLY A 72 4.64 -3.25 -4.85
C GLY A 72 3.51 -3.29 -3.84
N HIS A 73 2.84 -2.14 -3.70
CA HIS A 73 1.74 -1.91 -2.77
C HIS A 73 0.62 -1.12 -3.45
N ILE A 74 -0.62 -1.42 -3.10
CA ILE A 74 -1.80 -0.71 -3.61
C ILE A 74 -2.93 -0.77 -2.60
N SER A 75 -3.78 0.26 -2.59
CA SER A 75 -5.02 0.27 -1.83
C SER A 75 -6.21 0.68 -2.67
N ILE A 76 -7.37 0.16 -2.31
CA ILE A 76 -8.68 0.66 -2.73
C ILE A 76 -9.35 1.18 -1.46
N GLY A 77 -9.50 2.50 -1.33
CA GLY A 77 -10.15 3.14 -0.18
C GLY A 77 -11.45 3.84 -0.57
N GLY A 78 -12.22 4.27 0.42
CA GLY A 78 -13.50 4.92 0.19
C GLY A 78 -14.48 4.03 -0.58
N ILE A 79 -14.46 2.72 -0.28
CA ILE A 79 -15.35 1.75 -0.92
C ILE A 79 -16.77 2.05 -0.45
N ASP A 80 -17.56 2.56 -1.37
CA ASP A 80 -18.98 2.82 -1.20
C ASP A 80 -19.76 1.80 -2.01
N ARG A 81 -20.41 0.87 -1.31
CA ARG A 81 -21.15 -0.25 -1.94
C ARG A 81 -22.52 0.18 -2.45
N GLU A 82 -23.09 1.24 -1.91
CA GLU A 82 -24.36 1.79 -2.38
C GLU A 82 -24.15 2.49 -3.73
N ASN A 83 -23.14 3.36 -3.80
CA ASN A 83 -22.79 4.12 -5.00
C ASN A 83 -21.88 3.34 -5.97
N ARG A 84 -21.42 2.13 -5.58
CA ARG A 84 -20.52 1.25 -6.35
C ARG A 84 -19.23 1.95 -6.78
N SER A 85 -18.65 2.70 -5.87
CA SER A 85 -17.43 3.47 -6.11
C SER A 85 -16.30 3.07 -5.17
N GLY A 86 -15.07 3.37 -5.57
CA GLY A 86 -13.87 3.24 -4.74
C GLY A 86 -12.74 4.05 -5.35
N ARG A 87 -11.73 4.34 -4.53
CA ARG A 87 -10.56 5.12 -4.92
C ARG A 87 -9.31 4.27 -4.86
N ILE A 88 -8.66 4.09 -6.00
CA ILE A 88 -7.30 3.57 -6.04
C ILE A 88 -6.35 4.61 -5.45
N GLY A 89 -5.46 4.18 -4.57
CA GLY A 89 -4.46 5.03 -3.96
C GLY A 89 -3.29 4.25 -3.38
N LYS A 90 -2.27 4.96 -2.91
CA LYS A 90 -1.04 4.38 -2.35
C LYS A 90 -0.38 3.37 -3.30
N VAL A 91 -0.44 3.64 -4.61
CA VAL A 91 0.21 2.80 -5.63
C VAL A 91 1.71 3.02 -5.57
N LEU A 92 2.46 1.96 -5.33
CA LEU A 92 3.91 1.97 -5.22
C LEU A 92 4.47 0.71 -5.89
N ILE A 93 5.51 0.88 -6.69
CA ILE A 93 6.27 -0.23 -7.27
C ILE A 93 7.58 -0.32 -6.50
N GLY A 94 7.82 -1.48 -5.91
CA GLY A 94 9.02 -1.80 -5.16
C GLY A 94 10.11 -2.46 -6.02
N GLY A 95 11.31 -2.58 -5.46
CA GLY A 95 12.45 -3.22 -6.12
C GLY A 95 13.62 -2.27 -6.36
N ARG A 96 14.85 -2.81 -6.45
CA ARG A 96 16.04 -2.01 -6.77
C ARG A 96 16.04 -1.66 -8.26
N SER A 97 16.21 -0.36 -8.51
CA SER A 97 16.27 0.35 -9.79
C SER A 97 14.93 0.53 -10.53
N SER A 98 14.20 1.58 -10.15
CA SER A 98 13.62 2.42 -11.18
C SER A 98 14.55 3.63 -11.38
N PRO A 99 15.28 3.74 -12.51
CA PRO A 99 15.95 4.96 -12.89
C PRO A 99 14.88 5.93 -13.40
N ILE A 100 14.06 6.46 -12.50
CA ILE A 100 13.26 7.62 -12.82
C ILE A 100 13.82 8.73 -11.95
N GLY A 101 14.92 9.29 -12.46
CA GLY A 101 15.24 10.67 -12.18
C GLY A 101 14.05 11.51 -12.65
N ILE A 102 13.41 12.14 -11.69
CA ILE A 102 12.76 13.43 -11.90
C ILE A 102 13.81 14.52 -11.67
#